data_AF-A0A915DI13-F1
#
_entry.id   AF-A0A915DI13-F1
#
_cell.length_a   1.000
_cell.length_b   1.000
_cell.length_c   1.000
_cell.angle_alpha   90.00
_cell.angle_beta   90.00
_cell.angle_gamma   90.00
#
_symmetry.space_group_name_H-M   'P 1'
#
loop_
_entity.id
_entity.type
_entity.pdbx_description
1 polymer ?
#
loop_
_entity_poly.entity_id
_entity_poly.type
_entity_poly.pdbx_seq_one_letter_code
_entity_poly.pdbx_strand_id
1 'polypeptide(L)'
;MQWPCWTLSSTLQEITFKFNHRNRFSYLVVDACLGMLLMCFLIRIELPHHFWSYLHSSIEKLDLLIDWLTQYPAGLKLNDQLNELLAGFFKYHIRLWRTYISTLNSTWCSHSQQYLLAGLAGASLLLAFLLMHSNY
;
A
#
# COMPACT_ATOMS: atom_id res chain seq x y z
N MET A 1 24.34 26.13 -14.89
CA MET A 1 23.39 25.03 -14.66
C MET A 1 24.08 23.72 -15.04
N GLN A 2 24.70 23.05 -14.07
CA GLN A 2 25.30 21.72 -14.24
C GLN A 2 24.52 20.78 -13.33
N TRP A 3 23.90 19.76 -13.91
CA TRP A 3 23.16 18.73 -13.18
C TRP A 3 24.14 17.88 -12.36
N PRO A 4 23.83 17.49 -11.11
CA PRO A 4 24.71 16.63 -10.33
C PRO A 4 24.72 15.22 -10.94
N CYS A 5 25.91 14.77 -11.36
CA CYS A 5 26.18 13.38 -11.68
C CYS A 5 26.21 12.60 -10.36
N TRP A 6 25.32 11.61 -10.21
CA TRP A 6 25.21 10.75 -9.02
C TRP A 6 26.44 9.85 -8.90
N THR A 7 27.55 10.38 -8.42
CA THR A 7 28.74 9.59 -8.12
C THR A 7 28.56 8.92 -6.75
N LEU A 8 28.87 7.62 -6.66
CA LEU A 8 28.81 6.85 -5.40
C LEU A 8 29.57 7.53 -4.25
N SER A 9 30.60 8.31 -4.55
CA SER A 9 31.34 9.09 -3.56
C SER A 9 30.50 10.19 -2.91
N SER A 10 29.61 10.84 -3.66
CA SER A 10 28.73 11.90 -3.15
C SER A 10 27.65 11.36 -2.22
N THR A 11 27.06 10.21 -2.55
CA THR A 11 26.06 9.55 -1.69
C THR A 11 26.68 9.01 -0.41
N LEU A 12 27.90 8.44 -0.48
CA LEU A 12 28.64 7.98 0.70
C LEU A 12 29.06 9.14 1.62
N GLN A 13 29.43 10.30 1.06
CA GLN A 13 29.73 11.51 1.84
C GLN A 13 28.49 12.05 2.55
N GLU A 14 27.31 12.04 1.91
CA GLU A 14 26.08 12.51 2.55
C GLU A 14 25.63 11.57 3.69
N ILE A 15 25.78 10.25 3.49
CA ILE A 15 25.51 9.24 4.52
C ILE A 15 26.47 9.42 5.70
N THR A 16 27.78 9.50 5.46
CA THR A 16 28.76 9.69 6.55
C THR A 16 28.56 11.01 7.29
N PHE A 17 28.20 12.10 6.59
CA PHE A 17 27.89 13.40 7.21
C PHE A 17 26.62 13.36 8.08
N LYS A 18 25.54 12.72 7.60
CA LYS A 18 24.30 12.58 8.38
C LYS A 18 24.50 11.76 9.66
N PHE A 19 25.45 10.82 9.65
CA PHE A 19 25.73 9.90 10.75
C PHE A 19 26.79 10.40 11.76
N ASN A 20 27.60 11.41 11.42
CA ASN A 20 28.70 11.90 12.26
C ASN A 20 28.26 12.61 13.56
N HIS A 21 26.96 12.93 13.73
CA HIS A 21 26.44 13.56 14.95
C HIS A 21 25.67 12.54 15.81
N ARG A 22 26.19 12.25 17.02
CA ARG A 22 25.70 11.23 17.97
C ARG A 22 24.17 11.25 18.21
N ASN A 23 23.54 12.43 18.24
CA ASN A 23 22.08 12.53 18.42
C ASN A 23 21.27 12.14 17.18
N ARG A 24 21.77 12.38 15.95
CA ARG A 24 21.00 12.12 14.72
C ARG A 24 20.90 10.62 14.41
N PHE A 25 21.94 9.86 14.74
CA PHE A 25 21.91 8.39 14.62
C PHE A 25 20.83 7.77 15.49
N SER A 26 20.65 8.26 16.72
CA SER A 26 19.61 7.75 17.63
C SER A 26 18.20 7.90 17.06
N TYR A 27 17.90 9.03 16.41
CA TYR A 27 16.61 9.24 15.75
C TYR A 27 16.42 8.28 14.57
N LEU A 28 17.48 7.96 13.82
CA LEU A 28 17.41 7.04 12.68
C LEU A 28 17.16 5.59 13.12
N VAL A 29 17.75 5.16 14.24
CA VAL A 29 17.46 3.85 14.85
C VAL A 29 16.02 3.79 15.37
N VAL A 30 15.57 4.84 16.06
CA VAL A 30 14.19 4.91 16.57
C VAL A 30 13.18 4.87 15.42
N ASP A 31 13.41 5.63 14.35
CA ASP A 31 12.55 5.63 13.15
C ASP A 31 12.49 4.24 12.49
N ALA A 32 13.64 3.57 12.33
CA ALA A 32 13.70 2.21 11.79
C ALA A 32 12.97 1.19 12.67
N CYS A 33 13.14 1.26 14.00
CA CYS A 33 12.44 0.39 14.95
C CYS A 33 10.93 0.63 14.92
N LEU A 34 10.50 1.90 14.88
CA LEU A 34 9.08 2.28 14.83
C LEU A 34 8.45 1.83 13.52
N GLY A 35 9.14 2.01 12.39
CA GLY A 35 8.72 1.53 11.08
C GLY A 35 8.56 0.01 11.01
N MET A 36 9.54 -0.75 11.56
CA MET A 36 9.44 -2.21 11.65
C MET A 36 8.29 -2.65 12.56
N LEU A 37 8.11 -2.02 13.73
CA LEU A 37 7.05 -2.35 14.67
C LEU A 37 5.67 -2.10 14.04
N LEU A 38 5.52 -0.96 13.35
CA LEU A 38 4.30 -0.61 12.63
C LEU A 38 4.00 -1.62 11.52
N MET A 39 4.99 -2.02 10.72
CA MET A 39 4.81 -3.06 9.70
C MET A 39 4.41 -4.41 10.29
N CYS A 40 5.08 -4.86 11.35
CA CYS A 40 4.72 -6.09 12.07
C CYS A 40 3.29 -6.04 12.64
N PHE A 41 2.89 -4.89 13.18
CA PHE A 41 1.55 -4.66 13.70
C PHE A 41 0.48 -4.73 12.60
N LEU A 42 0.72 -4.08 11.45
CA LEU A 42 -0.18 -4.12 10.29
C LEU A 42 -0.37 -5.55 9.77
N ILE A 43 0.70 -6.34 9.71
CA ILE A 43 0.65 -7.75 9.29
C ILE A 43 -0.14 -8.58 10.30
N ARG A 44 0.11 -8.39 11.61
CA ARG A 44 -0.57 -9.16 12.67
C ARG A 44 -2.06 -8.94 12.75
N ILE A 45 -2.53 -7.74 12.44
CA ILE A 45 -3.97 -7.44 12.49
C ILE A 45 -4.69 -7.98 11.26
N GLU A 46 -3.96 -8.51 10.25
CA GLU A 46 -4.53 -8.94 8.97
C GLU A 46 -5.40 -7.85 8.32
N LEU A 47 -5.17 -6.58 8.69
CA LEU A 47 -5.97 -5.43 8.28
C LEU A 47 -6.10 -5.37 6.75
N PRO A 48 -5.01 -5.56 5.96
CA PRO A 48 -5.12 -5.60 4.50
C PRO A 48 -6.04 -6.71 4.01
N HIS A 49 -5.93 -7.92 4.59
CA HIS A 49 -6.73 -9.07 4.18
C HIS A 49 -8.23 -8.83 4.46
N HIS A 50 -8.57 -8.36 5.66
CA HIS A 50 -9.94 -7.98 5.99
C HIS A 50 -10.45 -6.86 5.09
N PHE A 51 -9.65 -5.82 4.85
CA PHE A 51 -10.02 -4.71 3.99
C PHE A 51 -10.38 -5.16 2.58
N TRP A 52 -9.56 -6.00 1.94
CA TRP A 52 -9.85 -6.55 0.62
C TRP A 52 -11.12 -7.40 0.62
N SER A 53 -11.32 -8.23 1.65
CA SER A 53 -12.54 -9.05 1.78
C SER A 53 -13.81 -8.20 1.90
N TYR A 54 -13.78 -7.11 2.68
CA TYR A 54 -14.89 -6.17 2.81
C TYR A 54 -15.18 -5.45 1.49
N LEU A 55 -14.14 -5.03 0.75
CA LEU A 55 -14.31 -4.42 -0.56
C LEU A 55 -14.96 -5.39 -1.56
N HIS A 56 -14.49 -6.64 -1.61
CA HIS A 56 -15.10 -7.66 -2.47
C HIS A 56 -16.56 -7.92 -2.13
N SER A 57 -16.89 -8.09 -0.84
CA SER A 57 -18.27 -8.26 -0.40
C SER A 57 -19.16 -7.05 -0.72
N SER A 58 -18.61 -5.84 -0.64
CA SER A 58 -19.34 -4.61 -0.97
C SER A 58 -19.66 -4.53 -2.47
N ILE A 59 -18.71 -4.93 -3.32
CA ILE A 59 -18.92 -5.01 -4.77
C ILE A 59 -20.01 -6.02 -5.12
N GLU A 60 -19.99 -7.21 -4.52
CA GLU A 60 -21.00 -8.25 -4.76
C GLU A 60 -22.40 -7.79 -4.36
N LYS A 61 -22.53 -7.14 -3.20
CA LYS A 61 -23.81 -6.56 -2.75
C LYS A 61 -24.31 -5.48 -3.72
N LEU A 62 -23.40 -4.68 -4.27
CA LEU A 62 -23.77 -3.66 -5.24
C LEU A 62 -24.28 -4.28 -6.54
N ASP A 63 -23.62 -5.34 -7.03
CA ASP A 63 -24.03 -6.06 -8.24
C ASP A 63 -25.44 -6.68 -8.06
N LEU A 64 -25.66 -7.36 -6.93
CA LEU A 64 -26.98 -7.91 -6.56
C LEU A 64 -28.06 -6.84 -6.44
N LEU A 65 -27.70 -5.66 -5.92
CA LEU A 65 -28.65 -4.55 -5.78
C LEU A 65 -29.06 -4.00 -7.15
N ILE A 66 -28.12 -3.86 -8.10
CA ILE A 66 -28.44 -3.44 -9.47
C ILE A 66 -29.28 -4.50 -10.19
N ASP A 67 -28.98 -5.79 -10.01
CA ASP A 67 -29.79 -6.88 -10.55
C ASP A 67 -31.22 -6.85 -9.99
N TRP A 68 -31.38 -6.65 -8.68
CA TRP A 68 -32.68 -6.51 -8.04
C TRP A 68 -33.46 -5.30 -8.57
N LEU A 69 -32.79 -4.16 -8.71
CA LEU A 69 -33.40 -2.91 -9.20
C LEU A 69 -33.82 -3.00 -10.68
N THR A 70 -33.18 -3.89 -11.44
CA THR A 70 -33.54 -4.18 -12.84
C THR A 70 -34.72 -5.15 -12.92
N GLN A 71 -34.79 -6.16 -12.03
CA GLN A 71 -35.87 -7.16 -12.00
C GLN A 71 -37.19 -6.62 -11.44
N TYR A 72 -37.11 -5.75 -10.44
CA TYR A 72 -38.26 -5.11 -9.82
C TYR A 72 -38.10 -3.60 -9.96
N PRO A 73 -38.65 -2.98 -11.03
CA PRO A 73 -38.65 -1.53 -11.20
C PRO A 73 -39.59 -0.92 -10.14
N ALA A 74 -39.11 -0.87 -8.90
CA ALA A 74 -39.84 -0.38 -7.75
C ALA A 74 -40.03 1.13 -7.90
N GLY A 75 -41.14 1.54 -8.50
CA GLY A 75 -41.72 2.88 -8.37
C GLY A 75 -40.91 4.06 -8.93
N LEU A 76 -39.70 3.86 -9.47
CA LEU A 76 -39.03 4.88 -10.27
C LEU A 76 -39.85 5.02 -11.56
N LYS A 77 -40.63 6.09 -11.67
CA LYS A 77 -41.34 6.49 -12.90
C LYS A 77 -40.33 6.99 -13.93
N LEU A 78 -39.38 6.13 -14.30
CA LEU A 78 -38.42 6.32 -15.36
C LEU A 78 -38.86 5.50 -16.57
N ASN A 79 -38.50 6.01 -17.74
CA ASN A 79 -38.69 5.33 -19.00
C ASN A 79 -37.87 4.03 -19.04
N ASP A 80 -38.44 2.95 -19.59
CA ASP A 80 -37.79 1.62 -19.60
C ASP A 80 -36.39 1.68 -20.25
N GLN A 81 -36.23 2.45 -21.33
CA GLN A 81 -34.93 2.63 -21.99
C GLN A 81 -33.90 3.33 -21.09
N LEU A 82 -34.33 4.24 -20.21
CA LEU A 82 -33.41 4.93 -19.29
C LEU A 82 -32.97 4.00 -18.16
N ASN A 83 -33.86 3.14 -17.67
CA ASN A 83 -33.53 2.17 -16.64
C ASN A 83 -32.50 1.14 -17.16
N GLU A 84 -32.66 0.68 -18.40
CA GLU A 84 -31.72 -0.23 -19.04
C GLU A 84 -30.33 0.39 -19.24
N LEU A 85 -30.28 1.66 -19.71
CA LEU A 85 -29.02 2.39 -19.86
C LEU A 85 -28.32 2.63 -18.51
N LEU A 86 -29.07 2.98 -17.47
CA LEU A 86 -28.52 3.24 -16.14
C LEU A 86 -28.01 1.96 -15.47
N ALA A 87 -28.75 0.84 -15.60
CA ALA A 87 -28.30 -0.47 -15.15
C ALA A 87 -27.02 -0.91 -15.87
N GLY A 88 -26.95 -0.72 -17.19
CA GLY A 88 -25.74 -0.98 -17.98
C GLY A 88 -24.54 -0.14 -17.53
N PHE A 89 -24.75 1.16 -17.29
CA PHE A 89 -23.72 2.07 -16.80
C PHE A 89 -23.16 1.66 -15.43
N PHE A 90 -24.03 1.33 -14.48
CA PHE A 90 -23.61 0.90 -13.14
C PHE A 90 -22.91 -0.47 -13.17
N LYS A 91 -23.46 -1.45 -13.91
CA LYS A 91 -22.83 -2.76 -14.07
C LYS A 91 -21.43 -2.66 -14.68
N TYR A 92 -21.25 -1.80 -15.68
CA TYR A 92 -19.94 -1.56 -16.28
C TYR A 92 -18.94 -1.03 -15.25
N HIS A 93 -19.33 -0.02 -14.46
CA HIS A 93 -18.48 0.52 -13.40
C HIS A 93 -18.13 -0.54 -12.36
N ILE A 94 -19.09 -1.32 -11.87
CA ILE A 94 -18.86 -2.41 -10.91
C ILE A 94 -17.83 -3.40 -11.45
N ARG A 95 -17.91 -3.77 -12.73
CA ARG A 95 -16.91 -4.65 -13.38
C ARG A 95 -15.51 -4.04 -13.43
N LEU A 96 -15.43 -2.74 -13.74
CA LEU A 96 -14.16 -2.01 -13.76
C LEU A 96 -13.54 -1.98 -12.35
N TRP A 97 -14.33 -1.62 -11.34
CA TRP A 97 -13.92 -1.59 -9.94
C TRP A 97 -13.47 -2.96 -9.44
N ARG A 98 -14.17 -4.04 -9.81
CA ARG A 98 -13.77 -5.41 -9.50
C ARG A 98 -12.40 -5.76 -10.06
N THR A 99 -12.17 -5.44 -11.34
CA THR A 99 -10.88 -5.70 -12.01
C THR A 99 -9.76 -4.87 -11.38
N TYR A 100 -10.03 -3.61 -11.07
CA TYR A 100 -9.08 -2.71 -10.43
C TYR A 100 -8.68 -3.21 -9.04
N ILE A 101 -9.65 -3.53 -8.18
CA ILE A 101 -9.39 -4.05 -6.83
C ILE A 101 -8.66 -5.40 -6.88
N SER A 102 -9.03 -6.29 -7.79
CA SER A 102 -8.31 -7.56 -7.97
C SER A 102 -6.84 -7.35 -8.36
N THR A 103 -6.57 -6.38 -9.23
CA THR A 103 -5.21 -6.05 -9.64
C THR A 103 -4.43 -5.45 -8.48
N LEU A 104 -5.04 -4.52 -7.74
CA LEU A 104 -4.42 -3.90 -6.57
C LEU A 104 -4.13 -4.91 -5.45
N ASN A 105 -5.02 -5.86 -5.19
CA ASN A 105 -4.79 -6.89 -4.17
C ASN A 105 -3.58 -7.78 -4.55
N SER A 106 -3.51 -8.19 -5.82
CA SER A 106 -2.39 -8.97 -6.34
C SER A 106 -1.05 -8.22 -6.25
N THR A 107 -1.02 -6.95 -6.64
CA THR A 107 0.18 -6.12 -6.54
C THR A 107 0.58 -5.85 -5.10
N TRP A 108 -0.39 -5.62 -4.20
CA TRP A 108 -0.14 -5.41 -2.77
C TRP A 108 0.57 -6.60 -2.13
N CYS A 109 0.10 -7.83 -2.40
CA CYS A 109 0.72 -9.04 -1.87
C CYS A 109 2.19 -9.13 -2.29
N SER A 110 2.48 -8.96 -3.59
CA SER A 110 3.83 -9.01 -4.15
C SER A 110 4.76 -7.93 -3.55
N HIS A 111 4.30 -6.69 -3.45
CA HIS A 111 5.11 -5.59 -2.95
C HIS A 111 5.30 -5.62 -1.44
N SER A 112 4.31 -6.09 -0.67
CA SER A 112 4.41 -6.18 0.80
C SER A 112 5.62 -7.04 1.25
N GLN A 113 5.88 -8.15 0.56
CA GLN A 113 7.03 -9.01 0.83
C GLN A 113 8.37 -8.33 0.52
N GLN A 114 8.42 -7.51 -0.54
CA GLN A 114 9.62 -6.77 -0.92
C GLN A 114 10.01 -5.70 0.12
N TYR A 115 9.02 -4.98 0.67
CA TYR A 115 9.26 -3.98 1.71
C TYR A 115 9.77 -4.59 3.02
N LEU A 116 9.29 -5.78 3.40
CA LEU A 116 9.77 -6.49 4.57
C LEU A 116 11.24 -6.90 4.45
N LEU A 117 11.63 -7.48 3.31
CA LEU A 117 13.01 -7.88 3.06
C LEU A 117 13.95 -6.68 3.03
N ALA A 118 13.54 -5.58 2.39
CA ALA A 118 14.32 -4.35 2.37
C ALA A 118 14.47 -3.74 3.77
N GLY A 119 13.41 -3.74 4.60
CA GLY A 119 13.46 -3.28 5.98
C GLY A 119 14.41 -4.11 6.85
N LEU A 120 14.39 -5.44 6.69
CA LEU A 120 15.24 -6.36 7.45
C LEU A 120 16.72 -6.24 7.06
N ALA A 121 17.01 -6.06 5.76
CA ALA A 121 18.34 -5.75 5.26
C ALA A 121 18.84 -4.36 5.72
N GLY A 122 17.96 -3.36 5.78
CA GLY A 122 18.29 -2.04 6.32
C GLY A 122 18.64 -2.10 7.82
N ALA A 123 17.86 -2.84 8.60
CA ALA A 123 18.10 -3.01 10.03
C ALA A 123 19.43 -3.76 10.31
N SER A 124 19.77 -4.76 9.50
CA SER A 124 21.04 -5.49 9.67
C SER A 124 22.26 -4.61 9.38
N LEU A 125 22.18 -3.73 8.37
CA LEU A 125 23.24 -2.74 8.09
C LEU A 125 23.39 -1.73 9.22
N LEU A 126 22.29 -1.21 9.78
CA LEU A 126 22.33 -0.30 10.94
C LEU A 126 22.94 -0.99 12.16
N LEU A 127 22.62 -2.25 12.39
CA LEU A 127 23.13 -3.03 13.51
C LEU A 127 24.63 -3.36 13.35
N ALA A 128 25.06 -3.75 12.15
CA ALA A 128 26.47 -3.98 11.84
C ALA A 128 27.32 -2.73 12.07
N PHE A 129 26.79 -1.56 11.67
CA PHE A 129 27.48 -0.29 11.87
C PHE A 129 27.51 0.14 13.35
N LEU A 130 26.44 -0.09 14.11
CA LEU A 130 26.40 0.16 15.56
C LEU A 130 27.46 -0.67 16.30
N LEU A 131 27.58 -1.97 15.95
CA LEU A 131 28.61 -2.84 16.51
C LEU A 131 30.02 -2.38 16.14
N MET A 132 30.22 -1.88 14.92
CA MET A 132 31.50 -1.31 14.51
C MET A 132 31.85 -0.06 15.32
N HIS A 133 30.91 0.86 15.54
CA HIS A 133 31.14 2.07 16.35
C HIS A 133 31.38 1.78 17.84
N SER A 134 30.72 0.75 18.41
CA SER A 134 30.90 0.38 19.83
C SER A 134 32.27 -0.24 20.14
N ASN A 135 33.02 -0.69 19.13
CA ASN A 135 34.32 -1.36 19.30
C ASN A 135 35.53 -0.39 19.16
N TYR A 136 35.28 0.91 19.01
CA TYR A 136 36.29 1.98 19.01
C TYR A 136 36.03 2.95 20.16
#